data_AF-A0A2K8UGP5-F1
#
_entry.id   AF-A0A2K8UGP5-F1
#
_cell.length_a   1.000
_cell.length_b   1.000
_cell.length_c   1.000
_cell.angle_alpha   90.00
_cell.angle_beta   90.00
_cell.angle_gamma   90.00
#
_symmetry.space_group_name_H-M   'P 1'
#
loop_
_entity.id
_entity.type
_entity.pdbx_description
1 polymer ?
#
loop_
_entity_poly.entity_id
_entity_poly.type
_entity_poly.pdbx_seq_one_letter_code
_entity_poly.pdbx_strand_id
1 'polypeptide(L)'
;MWLHSTWQPRVWEINRMLEADPLVANYPYQFRVLSLENGVATLLTPRSPALPAIQFIPILYPQLAGKDQDDPAMIKAQADLVASQRRAMDLVGALPDVQSVAWTLDLRWLSDHGVQAPANAFDANAGR
;
A
#
# COMPACT_ATOMS: atom_id res chain seq x y z
N MET A 1 13.48 22.83 14.22
CA MET A 1 12.82 22.51 15.51
C MET A 1 11.36 22.85 15.28
N TRP A 2 10.39 21.93 15.30
CA TRP A 2 10.00 21.05 16.41
C TRP A 2 9.35 19.76 15.88
N LEU A 3 9.54 18.69 16.65
CA LEU A 3 9.07 17.33 16.42
C LEU A 3 7.54 17.27 16.55
N HIS A 4 6.80 17.14 15.45
CA HIS A 4 5.41 16.69 15.50
C HIS A 4 5.39 15.17 15.68
N SER A 5 5.71 14.73 16.89
CA SER A 5 5.30 13.40 17.35
C SER A 5 3.80 13.46 17.63
N THR A 6 3.00 13.60 16.57
CA THR A 6 1.54 13.59 16.68
C THR A 6 1.10 12.16 16.82
N TRP A 7 0.67 11.82 18.04
CA TRP A 7 -0.36 10.83 18.20
C TRP A 7 -1.49 11.22 17.23
N GLN A 8 -1.74 10.44 16.17
CA GLN A 8 -2.81 10.68 15.19
C GLN A 8 -3.92 9.65 15.44
N PRO A 9 -4.83 9.87 16.42
CA PRO A 9 -5.97 8.98 16.66
C PRO A 9 -6.74 8.67 15.38
N ARG A 10 -6.83 9.66 14.49
CA ARG A 10 -7.52 9.54 13.21
C ARG A 10 -6.89 8.49 12.30
N VAL A 11 -5.56 8.44 12.18
CA VAL A 11 -4.89 7.40 11.40
C VAL A 11 -5.17 6.01 11.96
N TRP A 12 -5.23 5.87 13.28
CA TRP A 12 -5.55 4.58 13.91
C TRP A 12 -7.01 4.16 13.66
N GLU A 13 -7.95 5.10 13.68
CA GLU A 13 -9.35 4.83 13.30
C GLU A 13 -9.46 4.35 11.86
N ILE A 14 -8.77 5.04 10.94
CA ILE A 14 -8.77 4.67 9.53
C ILE A 14 -8.14 3.29 9.33
N ASN A 15 -7.03 2.99 10.01
CA ASN A 15 -6.40 1.68 9.94
C ASN A 15 -7.30 0.59 10.52
N ARG A 16 -8.01 0.83 11.62
CA ARG A 16 -9.00 -0.12 12.15
C ARG A 16 -10.18 -0.34 11.20
N MET A 17 -10.62 0.69 10.48
CA MET A 17 -11.64 0.56 9.44
C MET A 17 -11.13 -0.30 8.27
N LEU A 18 -9.90 -0.10 7.82
CA LEU A 18 -9.28 -0.92 6.77
C LEU A 18 -9.14 -2.39 7.21
N GLU A 19 -8.72 -2.64 8.44
CA GLU A 19 -8.60 -3.98 9.03
C GLU A 19 -9.97 -4.66 9.25
N ALA A 20 -11.06 -3.89 9.31
CA ALA A 20 -12.42 -4.40 9.44
C ALA A 20 -13.09 -4.71 8.08
N ASP A 21 -12.55 -4.20 6.96
CA ASP A 21 -13.11 -4.47 5.64
C ASP A 21 -12.68 -5.86 5.13
N PRO A 22 -13.61 -6.77 4.80
CA PRO A 22 -13.26 -8.14 4.44
C PRO A 22 -12.38 -8.27 3.20
N LEU A 23 -12.47 -7.35 2.24
CA LEU A 23 -11.71 -7.46 1.00
C LEU A 23 -10.27 -6.96 1.21
N VAL A 24 -10.10 -5.92 2.04
CA VAL A 24 -8.77 -5.39 2.41
C VAL A 24 -8.09 -6.31 3.42
N ALA A 25 -8.79 -6.74 4.46
CA ALA A 25 -8.23 -7.52 5.57
C ALA A 25 -7.79 -8.93 5.16
N ASN A 26 -8.50 -9.57 4.21
CA ASN A 26 -8.16 -10.90 3.71
C ASN A 26 -7.00 -10.89 2.70
N TYR A 27 -6.55 -9.72 2.26
CA TYR A 27 -5.38 -9.64 1.39
C TYR A 27 -4.10 -9.90 2.21
N PRO A 28 -3.12 -10.67 1.70
CA PRO A 28 -1.93 -11.01 2.49
C PRO A 28 -1.08 -9.80 2.91
N TYR A 29 -1.13 -8.71 2.16
CA TYR A 29 -0.53 -7.44 2.54
C TYR A 29 -1.57 -6.53 3.21
N GLN A 30 -1.23 -6.00 4.38
CA GLN A 30 -2.10 -5.14 5.15
C GLN A 30 -1.92 -3.67 4.74
N PHE A 31 -2.92 -3.11 4.07
CA PHE A 31 -2.92 -1.69 3.68
C PHE A 31 -3.11 -0.80 4.90
N ARG A 32 -2.24 0.22 5.05
CA ARG A 32 -2.28 1.15 6.18
C ARG A 32 -2.09 2.57 5.72
N VAL A 33 -2.81 3.48 6.36
CA VAL A 33 -2.56 4.92 6.30
C VAL A 33 -1.38 5.25 7.22
N LEU A 34 -0.42 5.97 6.66
CA LEU A 34 0.75 6.50 7.34
C LEU A 34 0.42 7.84 8.02
N SER A 35 -0.27 8.73 7.31
CA SER A 35 -0.62 10.07 7.77
C SER A 35 -1.91 10.58 7.12
N LEU A 36 -2.58 11.51 7.80
CA LEU A 36 -3.63 12.34 7.25
C LEU A 36 -3.29 13.80 7.53
N GLU A 37 -2.86 14.53 6.51
CA GLU A 37 -2.38 15.91 6.64
C GLU A 37 -3.04 16.79 5.60
N ASN A 38 -3.64 17.90 6.02
CA ASN A 38 -4.33 18.86 5.14
C ASN A 38 -5.35 18.21 4.19
N GLY A 39 -6.04 17.16 4.65
CA GLY A 39 -7.01 16.41 3.84
C GLY A 39 -6.38 15.39 2.88
N VAL A 40 -5.06 15.20 2.90
CA VAL A 40 -4.37 14.18 2.09
C VAL A 40 -4.07 12.96 2.95
N ALA A 41 -4.72 11.84 2.65
CA ALA A 41 -4.43 10.56 3.30
C ALA A 41 -3.32 9.83 2.54
N THR A 42 -2.22 9.50 3.21
CA THR A 42 -1.10 8.77 2.60
C THR A 42 -1.22 7.28 2.94
N LEU A 43 -1.49 6.45 1.95
CA LEU A 43 -1.55 4.98 2.05
C LEU A 43 -0.21 4.34 1.69
N LEU A 44 0.14 3.29 2.45
CA LEU A 44 1.29 2.44 2.18
C LEU A 44 0.98 1.42 1.07
N THR A 45 1.89 1.30 0.11
CA THR A 45 1.85 0.29 -0.97
C THR A 45 3.18 -0.44 -1.05
N PRO A 46 3.19 -1.75 -1.32
CA PRO A 46 4.42 -2.50 -1.52
C PRO A 46 4.93 -2.42 -2.97
N ARG A 47 4.12 -1.88 -3.89
CA ARG A 47 4.50 -1.67 -5.28
C ARG A 47 4.76 -0.20 -5.58
N SER A 48 5.66 0.04 -6.51
CA SER A 48 5.92 1.33 -7.15
C SER A 48 6.23 1.09 -8.64
N PRO A 49 6.36 2.14 -9.47
CA PRO A 49 6.87 1.96 -10.84
C PRO A 49 8.24 1.27 -10.88
N ALA A 50 9.06 1.44 -9.83
CA ALA A 50 10.36 0.79 -9.71
C ALA A 50 10.30 -0.64 -9.14
N LEU A 51 9.22 -0.98 -8.43
CA LEU A 51 8.94 -2.31 -7.87
C LEU A 51 7.57 -2.81 -8.37
N PRO A 52 7.52 -3.40 -9.57
CA PRO A 52 6.27 -3.84 -10.19
C PRO A 52 5.65 -5.03 -9.46
N ALA A 53 4.35 -5.22 -9.63
CA ALA A 53 3.58 -6.28 -8.98
C ALA A 53 4.17 -7.69 -9.21
N ILE A 54 4.78 -7.95 -10.37
CA ILE A 54 5.41 -9.25 -10.69
C ILE A 54 6.59 -9.61 -9.77
N GLN A 55 7.27 -8.63 -9.18
CA GLN A 55 8.34 -8.86 -8.20
C GLN A 55 7.78 -9.04 -6.79
N PHE A 56 6.65 -8.39 -6.50
CA PHE A 56 5.99 -8.42 -5.19
C PHE A 56 5.12 -9.65 -4.98
N ILE A 57 4.35 -10.07 -5.99
CA ILE A 57 3.39 -11.17 -5.89
C ILE A 57 4.05 -12.49 -5.44
N PRO A 58 5.23 -12.89 -5.96
CA PRO A 58 5.94 -14.08 -5.48
C PRO A 58 6.32 -14.05 -4.00
N ILE A 59 6.46 -12.86 -3.41
CA ILE A 59 6.76 -12.71 -1.98
C ILE A 59 5.54 -13.06 -1.13
N LEU A 60 4.35 -12.65 -1.57
CA LEU A 60 3.09 -13.02 -0.92
C LEU A 60 2.65 -14.46 -1.22
N TYR A 61 2.96 -14.93 -2.42
CA TYR A 61 2.53 -16.21 -2.95
C TYR A 61 3.75 -16.96 -3.52
N PRO A 62 4.53 -17.65 -2.68
CA PRO A 62 5.75 -18.36 -3.11
C PRO A 62 5.52 -19.36 -4.24
N GLN A 63 4.32 -19.94 -4.35
CA GLN A 63 3.91 -20.83 -5.44
C GLN A 63 3.85 -20.15 -6.81
N LEU A 64 3.90 -18.81 -6.85
CA LEU A 64 3.93 -18.02 -8.08
C LEU A 64 5.35 -17.58 -8.48
N ALA A 65 6.37 -17.94 -7.68
CA ALA A 65 7.75 -17.68 -8.02
C ALA A 65 8.13 -18.39 -9.33
N GLY A 66 8.70 -17.64 -10.28
CA GLY A 66 9.12 -18.15 -11.58
C GLY A 66 7.98 -18.36 -12.60
N LYS A 67 6.73 -17.98 -12.28
CA LYS A 67 5.64 -17.94 -13.26
C LYS A 67 5.72 -16.68 -14.11
N ASP A 68 5.30 -16.82 -15.36
CA ASP A 68 5.19 -15.69 -16.28
C ASP A 68 4.01 -14.78 -15.94
N GLN A 69 4.07 -13.53 -16.42
CA GLN A 69 3.06 -12.50 -16.17
C GLN A 69 1.67 -12.84 -16.70
N ASP A 70 1.61 -13.71 -17.71
CA ASP A 70 0.40 -14.19 -18.39
C ASP A 70 -0.11 -15.52 -17.82
N ASP A 71 0.58 -16.12 -16.84
CA ASP A 71 0.07 -17.29 -16.12
C ASP A 71 -1.27 -16.92 -15.44
N PRO A 72 -2.33 -17.71 -15.59
CA PRO A 72 -3.65 -17.40 -15.01
C PRO A 72 -3.62 -17.15 -13.50
N ALA A 73 -2.73 -17.82 -12.77
CA ALA A 73 -2.58 -17.61 -11.33
C ALA A 73 -1.87 -16.28 -11.01
N MET A 74 -0.92 -15.87 -11.85
CA MET A 74 -0.26 -14.56 -11.76
C MET A 74 -1.22 -13.42 -12.11
N ILE A 75 -2.02 -13.57 -13.17
CA ILE A 75 -3.07 -12.61 -13.53
C ILE A 75 -4.08 -12.48 -12.39
N LYS A 76 -4.51 -13.60 -11.81
CA LYS A 76 -5.43 -13.59 -10.67
C LYS A 76 -4.84 -12.85 -9.48
N ALA A 77 -3.59 -13.12 -9.11
CA ALA A 77 -2.94 -12.45 -7.99
C ALA A 77 -2.77 -10.93 -8.23
N GLN A 78 -2.49 -10.52 -9.47
CA GLN A 78 -2.48 -9.10 -9.87
C GLN A 78 -3.87 -8.46 -9.76
N ALA A 79 -4.91 -9.15 -10.21
CA ALA A 79 -6.29 -8.67 -10.09
C ALA A 79 -6.72 -8.53 -8.62
N ASP A 80 -6.39 -9.52 -7.77
CA ASP A 80 -6.68 -9.49 -6.33
C ASP A 80 -5.94 -8.31 -5.65
N LEU A 81 -4.69 -8.01 -6.05
CA LEU A 81 -3.96 -6.84 -5.59
C LEU A 81 -4.67 -5.53 -5.97
N VAL A 82 -5.04 -5.38 -7.25
CA VAL A 82 -5.71 -4.17 -7.76
C VAL A 82 -7.07 -3.97 -7.07
N ALA A 83 -7.83 -5.04 -6.88
CA ALA A 83 -9.11 -4.99 -6.18
C ALA A 83 -8.93 -4.51 -4.73
N SER A 84 -7.93 -5.04 -4.02
CA SER A 84 -7.64 -4.67 -2.63
C SER A 84 -7.13 -3.23 -2.50
N GLN A 85 -6.23 -2.81 -3.38
CA GLN A 85 -5.75 -1.42 -3.44
C GLN A 85 -6.88 -0.43 -3.71
N ARG A 86 -7.74 -0.74 -4.68
CA ARG A 86 -8.89 0.09 -5.02
C ARG A 86 -9.85 0.19 -3.85
N ARG A 87 -10.16 -0.93 -3.19
CA ARG A 87 -11.06 -0.92 -2.03
C ARG A 87 -10.50 -0.09 -0.87
N ALA A 88 -9.21 -0.21 -0.57
CA ALA A 88 -8.56 0.61 0.44
C ALA A 88 -8.66 2.11 0.10
N MET A 89 -8.40 2.47 -1.17
CA MET A 89 -8.56 3.84 -1.64
C MET A 89 -10.00 4.34 -1.53
N ASP A 90 -10.98 3.53 -1.96
CA ASP A 90 -12.40 3.89 -1.93
C ASP A 90 -12.88 4.11 -0.48
N LEU A 91 -12.45 3.26 0.46
CA LEU A 91 -12.79 3.40 1.88
C LEU A 91 -12.20 4.68 2.49
N VAL A 92 -10.92 4.96 2.22
CA VAL A 92 -10.25 6.15 2.75
C VAL A 92 -10.79 7.42 2.09
N GLY A 93 -10.99 7.41 0.78
CA GLY A 93 -11.52 8.54 0.01
C GLY A 93 -12.99 8.85 0.30
N ALA A 94 -13.75 7.92 0.89
CA ALA A 94 -15.12 8.16 1.33
C ALA A 94 -15.20 8.93 2.66
N LEU A 95 -14.08 9.14 3.35
CA LEU A 95 -14.06 9.85 4.63
C LEU A 95 -14.21 11.36 4.42
N PRO A 96 -15.00 12.05 5.25
CA PRO A 96 -15.34 13.47 5.04
C PRO A 96 -14.14 14.42 5.22
N ASP A 97 -13.12 14.00 5.95
CA ASP A 97 -11.88 14.71 6.19
C ASP A 97 -10.77 14.37 5.18
N VAL A 98 -11.06 13.51 4.21
CA VAL A 98 -10.14 13.15 3.12
C VAL A 98 -10.59 13.84 1.83
N GLN A 99 -9.71 14.69 1.29
CA GLN A 99 -9.86 15.36 0.01
C GLN A 99 -9.16 14.58 -1.11
N SER A 100 -8.05 13.92 -0.80
CA SER A 100 -7.31 13.11 -1.76
C SER A 100 -6.52 11.98 -1.07
N VAL A 101 -6.18 10.96 -1.87
CA VAL A 101 -5.42 9.80 -1.42
C VAL A 101 -4.09 9.76 -2.18
N ALA A 102 -3.00 9.80 -1.44
CA ALA A 102 -1.64 9.63 -1.94
C ALA A 102 -1.12 8.24 -1.60
N TRP A 103 -0.18 7.73 -2.39
CA TRP A 103 0.47 6.44 -2.15
C TRP A 103 1.96 6.64 -1.89
N THR A 104 2.49 5.93 -0.90
CA THR A 104 3.92 5.89 -0.64
C THR A 104 4.38 4.45 -0.45
N LEU A 105 5.64 4.19 -0.77
CA LEU A 105 6.21 2.85 -0.74
C LEU A 105 6.42 2.39 0.71
N ASP A 106 5.98 1.19 1.04
CA ASP A 106 6.25 0.57 2.34
C ASP A 106 7.66 -0.02 2.38
N LEU A 107 8.63 0.87 2.61
CA LEU A 107 10.05 0.50 2.71
C LEU A 107 10.32 -0.49 3.84
N ARG A 108 9.56 -0.41 4.93
CA ARG A 108 9.72 -1.31 6.07
C ARG A 108 9.29 -2.71 5.68
N TRP A 109 8.08 -2.85 5.13
CA TRP A 109 7.59 -4.14 4.66
C TRP A 109 8.53 -4.76 3.63
N LEU A 110 9.01 -3.96 2.67
CA LEU A 110 9.97 -4.42 1.66
C LEU A 110 11.28 -4.92 2.29
N SER A 111 11.84 -4.16 3.23
CA SER A 111 13.05 -4.54 3.96
C SER A 111 12.84 -5.82 4.76
N ASP A 112 11.69 -5.94 5.44
CA ASP A 112 11.33 -7.14 6.23
C ASP A 112 11.20 -8.39 5.35
N HIS A 113 10.92 -8.23 4.05
CA HIS A 113 10.85 -9.30 3.05
C HIS A 113 12.10 -9.41 2.17
N GLY A 114 13.19 -8.73 2.52
CA GLY A 114 14.48 -8.83 1.84
C GLY A 114 14.54 -8.11 0.48
N VAL A 115 13.59 -7.24 0.17
CA VAL A 115 13.57 -6.44 -1.06
C VAL A 115 14.29 -5.11 -0.81
N GLN A 116 15.38 -4.88 -1.54
CA GLN A 116 16.04 -3.58 -1.54
C GLN A 116 15.29 -2.62 -2.46
N ALA A 117 14.63 -1.62 -1.88
CA ALA A 117 14.04 -0.53 -2.65
C ALA A 117 15.17 0.29 -3.32
N PRO A 118 15.03 0.64 -4.61
CA PRO A 118 16.06 1.42 -5.29
C PRO A 118 16.16 2.83 -4.69
N ALA A 119 17.37 3.41 -4.70
CA ALA A 119 17.68 4.69 -4.05
C ALA A 119 16.89 5.91 -4.60
N ASN A 120 16.18 5.76 -5.73
CA ASN A 120 15.28 6.77 -6.29
C ASN A 120 13.81 6.60 -5.83
N ALA A 121 13.48 5.55 -5.08
CA ALA A 121 12.16 5.38 -4.47
C ALA A 121 11.87 6.46 -3.40
N PHE A 122 12.91 7.13 -2.91
CA PHE A 122 12.83 8.26 -1.98
C PHE A 122 12.26 9.54 -2.63
N ASP A 123 12.29 9.67 -3.96
CA ASP A 123 11.97 10.92 -4.68
C ASP A 123 10.59 10.96 -5.34
N ALA A 124 9.81 9.86 -5.30
CA ALA A 124 8.53 9.79 -6.02
C ALA A 124 7.42 10.69 -5.43
N ASN A 125 7.64 11.32 -4.27
CA ASN A 125 6.75 12.32 -3.67
C ASN A 125 7.26 13.76 -3.82
N ALA A 126 8.37 14.00 -4.54
CA ALA A 126 8.93 15.35 -4.73
C ALA A 126 8.46 16.07 -6.01
N GLY A 127 7.42 15.58 -6.68
CA GLY A 127 6.94 16.24 -7.89
C GLY A 127 5.59 15.76 -8.37
N ARG A 128 4.54 16.38 -7.84
CA ARG A 128 3.43 16.98 -8.61
C ARG A 128 2.49 17.76 -7.71
#